data_AF-A0A6F9X2F5-F1
#
_entry.id   AF-A0A6F9X2F5-F1
#
_cell.length_a   1.000
_cell.length_b   1.000
_cell.length_c   1.000
_cell.angle_alpha   90.00
_cell.angle_beta   90.00
_cell.angle_gamma   90.00
#
_symmetry.space_group_name_H-M   'P 1'
#
loop_
_entity.id
_entity.type
_entity.pdbx_description
1 polymer ?
#
loop_
_entity_poly.entity_id
_entity_poly.type
_entity_poly.pdbx_seq_one_letter_code
_entity_poly.pdbx_strand_id
1 'polypeptide(L)'
;MKPLSRLVPILWLTVVFGGISGCAHYEVNTGRGDIPGYYIRSEMQEADRAVENARRSGKADACPAEFKAAEDAKNHAYDVFRACHTEEGVALAKQATAKANALCPPKPTPPPVVAPAPKPVPPPPPPISSFTVTRATVTKGEPVTLVWSSQNASRCDIQPGIGVVEPQGSMSVVPEENTTYTLSCSGAGGTTQSSAKVEVAAPVVRQKLSPEKLCSPSVIDIQFDFDKADIKPQYYDELDKWGEALKEFPKAKGTVEGYTDNVGTRAHNMKLSQQRAENVRTYLVDKFGIDPDRISAKGFGEDQPIASNKTAAGRQQNRRIQGNFICE
;
A
#
# COMPACT_ATOMS: atom_id res chain seq x y z
N MET A 1 2.36 5.24 123.23
CA MET A 1 1.02 4.62 123.31
C MET A 1 -0.01 5.71 123.57
N LYS A 2 -0.84 6.08 122.57
CA LYS A 2 -2.09 6.90 122.62
C LYS A 2 -2.01 8.28 123.36
N PRO A 3 -2.98 9.20 123.26
CA PRO A 3 -4.02 9.46 122.24
C PRO A 3 -4.16 10.95 121.81
N LEU A 4 -5.03 11.18 120.83
CA LEU A 4 -5.96 12.32 120.61
C LEU A 4 -5.58 13.78 121.00
N SER A 5 -5.76 14.68 120.03
CA SER A 5 -6.82 15.73 120.02
C SER A 5 -6.35 17.12 119.58
N ARG A 6 -7.30 17.86 118.97
CA ARG A 6 -7.37 19.29 118.63
C ARG A 6 -6.67 19.72 117.32
N LEU A 7 -7.16 20.65 116.48
CA LEU A 7 -8.42 21.36 116.20
C LEU A 7 -7.99 22.49 115.19
N VAL A 8 -8.61 22.59 114.00
CA VAL A 8 -8.98 23.84 113.23
C VAL A 8 -7.82 24.75 112.73
N PRO A 9 -7.89 25.58 111.62
CA PRO A 9 -9.03 26.18 110.88
C PRO A 9 -9.03 25.96 109.33
N ILE A 10 -10.18 25.97 108.64
CA ILE A 10 -10.94 27.10 108.02
C ILE A 10 -10.10 28.03 107.12
N LEU A 11 -10.23 27.86 105.80
CA LEU A 11 -10.09 28.93 104.82
C LEU A 11 -11.02 28.66 103.61
N TRP A 12 -11.79 29.68 103.26
CA TRP A 12 -12.76 29.78 102.18
C TRP A 12 -12.12 29.69 100.78
N LEU A 13 -12.77 29.02 99.81
CA LEU A 13 -12.61 29.36 98.38
C LEU A 13 -13.83 28.95 97.54
N THR A 14 -14.52 29.98 97.03
CA THR A 14 -15.27 30.08 95.75
C THR A 14 -16.27 28.99 95.35
N VAL A 15 -17.54 29.39 95.47
CA VAL A 15 -18.72 28.86 94.78
C VAL A 15 -18.51 28.87 93.26
N VAL A 16 -18.52 27.68 92.64
CA VAL A 16 -18.83 27.50 91.22
C VAL A 16 -20.28 27.05 91.15
N PHE A 17 -21.19 27.98 90.85
CA PHE A 17 -22.55 27.65 90.41
C PHE A 17 -22.44 27.00 89.03
N GLY A 18 -22.27 25.67 89.00
CA GLY A 18 -22.49 24.86 87.80
C GLY A 18 -23.97 24.92 87.45
N GLY A 19 -24.30 25.60 86.36
CA GLY A 19 -25.67 25.78 85.89
C GLY A 19 -26.38 24.45 85.70
N ILE A 20 -27.38 24.20 86.54
CA ILE A 20 -28.48 23.28 86.25
C ILE A 20 -29.29 23.95 85.15
N SER A 21 -28.83 23.86 83.89
CA SER A 21 -29.74 23.96 82.74
C SER A 21 -30.41 22.62 82.58
N GLY A 22 -31.36 22.36 83.49
CA GLY A 22 -32.37 21.34 83.29
C GLY A 22 -33.13 21.69 82.02
N CYS A 23 -33.29 20.70 81.16
CA CYS A 23 -34.00 20.76 79.90
C CYS A 23 -35.42 21.30 80.13
N ALA A 24 -35.63 22.59 79.86
CA ALA A 24 -36.91 23.26 80.03
C ALA A 24 -37.86 22.89 78.87
N HIS A 25 -38.25 21.61 78.79
CA HIS A 25 -39.41 21.08 78.06
C HIS A 25 -39.66 19.58 78.35
N TYR A 26 -39.42 19.13 79.59
CA TYR A 26 -40.05 17.89 80.08
C TYR A 26 -41.41 18.24 80.67
N GLU A 27 -42.42 18.42 79.82
CA GLU A 27 -43.80 18.55 80.29
C GLU A 27 -44.35 17.17 80.70
N VAL A 28 -44.85 17.08 81.92
CA VAL A 28 -45.45 15.87 82.50
C VAL A 28 -46.82 15.66 81.88
N ASN A 29 -47.05 14.50 81.26
CA ASN A 29 -48.36 14.11 80.76
C ASN A 29 -49.33 13.88 81.94
N THR A 30 -50.43 14.64 82.00
CA THR A 30 -51.51 14.48 82.99
C THR A 30 -52.73 13.72 82.45
N GLY A 31 -52.53 12.87 81.44
CA GLY A 31 -53.54 11.92 80.94
C GLY A 31 -53.55 10.63 81.75
N ARG A 32 -54.67 10.37 82.45
CA ARG A 32 -55.02 9.15 83.23
C ARG A 32 -54.43 7.83 82.69
N GLY A 33 -53.73 7.10 83.56
CA GLY A 33 -53.56 5.63 83.46
C GLY A 33 -52.11 5.13 83.54
N ASP A 34 -51.61 5.02 84.78
CA ASP A 34 -50.53 4.15 85.27
C ASP A 34 -49.49 3.61 84.28
N ILE A 35 -48.42 4.40 84.08
CA ILE A 35 -46.96 4.11 84.06
C ILE A 35 -46.28 5.47 83.73
N PRO A 36 -45.20 5.92 84.39
CA PRO A 36 -44.54 7.17 84.04
C PRO A 36 -43.86 7.05 82.66
N GLY A 37 -44.62 7.34 81.61
CA GLY A 37 -44.15 7.30 80.23
C GLY A 37 -43.62 8.66 79.80
N TYR A 38 -42.40 8.68 79.25
CA TYR A 38 -41.80 9.84 78.61
C TYR A 38 -42.72 10.36 77.49
N TYR A 39 -43.06 11.66 77.49
CA TYR A 39 -43.78 12.28 76.38
C TYR A 39 -42.85 12.36 75.17
N ILE A 40 -42.99 11.42 74.24
CA ILE A 40 -42.28 11.42 72.97
C ILE A 40 -43.08 12.31 72.01
N ARG A 41 -42.45 13.37 71.48
CA ARG A 41 -43.02 14.25 70.46
C ARG A 41 -43.55 13.43 69.26
N SER A 42 -44.66 13.88 68.66
CA SER A 42 -45.31 13.17 67.56
C SER A 42 -44.38 12.94 66.37
N GLU A 43 -43.42 13.83 66.12
CA GLU A 43 -42.45 13.71 65.02
C GLU A 43 -41.49 12.52 65.19
N MET A 44 -41.15 12.16 66.43
CA MET A 44 -40.34 10.97 66.72
C MET A 44 -41.15 9.71 66.44
N GLN A 45 -42.43 9.71 66.84
CA GLN A 45 -43.37 8.62 66.54
C GLN A 45 -43.65 8.50 65.02
N GLU A 46 -43.65 9.60 64.29
CA GLU A 46 -43.72 9.61 62.82
C GLU A 46 -42.49 8.98 62.18
N ALA A 47 -41.30 9.30 62.68
CA ALA A 47 -40.05 8.72 62.19
C ALA A 47 -40.00 7.19 62.44
N ASP A 48 -40.45 6.72 63.61
CA ASP A 48 -40.58 5.28 63.88
C ASP A 48 -41.57 4.61 62.93
N ARG A 49 -42.76 5.19 62.74
CA ARG A 49 -43.77 4.66 61.82
C ARG A 49 -43.24 4.62 60.39
N ALA A 50 -42.52 5.64 59.94
CA ALA A 50 -41.97 5.69 58.59
C ALA A 50 -40.92 4.61 58.35
N VAL A 51 -39.98 4.41 59.28
CA VAL A 51 -38.96 3.35 59.19
C VAL A 51 -39.59 1.95 59.26
N GLU A 52 -40.57 1.74 60.14
CA GLU A 52 -41.26 0.45 60.25
C GLU A 52 -42.12 0.14 59.02
N ASN A 53 -42.82 1.14 58.46
CA ASN A 53 -43.55 0.98 57.21
C ASN A 53 -42.61 0.63 56.05
N ALA A 54 -41.43 1.25 55.98
CA ALA A 54 -40.41 0.90 55.00
C ALA A 54 -39.90 -0.54 55.18
N ARG A 55 -39.70 -0.99 56.42
CA ARG A 55 -39.31 -2.37 56.74
C ARG A 55 -40.38 -3.36 56.27
N ARG A 56 -41.64 -3.13 56.63
CA ARG A 56 -42.79 -3.97 56.21
C ARG A 56 -43.00 -4.00 54.70
N SER A 57 -42.61 -2.93 54.02
CA SER A 57 -42.66 -2.84 52.56
C SER A 57 -41.48 -3.54 51.86
N GLY A 58 -40.64 -4.28 52.58
CA GLY A 58 -39.48 -4.99 52.03
C GLY A 58 -38.32 -4.07 51.60
N LYS A 59 -38.37 -2.77 51.93
CA LYS A 59 -37.32 -1.81 51.53
C LYS A 59 -36.00 -2.04 52.26
N ALA A 60 -36.05 -2.67 53.44
CA ALA A 60 -34.86 -3.07 54.18
C ALA A 60 -33.99 -4.07 53.38
N ASP A 61 -34.62 -4.95 52.60
CA ASP A 61 -33.93 -5.90 51.73
C ASP A 61 -33.62 -5.30 50.36
N ALA A 62 -34.52 -4.46 49.82
CA ALA A 62 -34.36 -3.87 48.49
C ALA A 62 -33.28 -2.77 48.41
N CYS A 63 -33.09 -1.98 49.48
CA CYS A 63 -32.08 -0.93 49.55
C CYS A 63 -31.48 -0.86 50.97
N PRO A 64 -30.62 -1.83 51.37
CA PRO A 64 -30.18 -1.99 52.75
C PRO A 64 -29.31 -0.83 53.26
N ALA A 65 -28.52 -0.19 52.39
CA ALA A 65 -27.66 0.93 52.78
C ALA A 65 -28.48 2.19 53.09
N GLU A 66 -29.44 2.51 52.22
CA GLU A 66 -30.34 3.65 52.37
C GLU A 66 -31.29 3.44 53.54
N PHE A 67 -31.82 2.21 53.71
CA PHE A 67 -32.65 1.85 54.85
C PHE A 67 -31.89 2.02 56.17
N LYS A 68 -30.65 1.52 56.24
CA LYS A 68 -29.77 1.71 57.41
C LYS A 68 -29.53 3.19 57.69
N ALA A 69 -29.29 4.02 56.67
CA ALA A 69 -29.11 5.45 56.85
C ALA A 69 -30.36 6.18 57.36
N ALA A 70 -31.57 5.72 57.02
CA ALA A 70 -32.82 6.23 57.58
C ALA A 70 -33.00 5.81 59.05
N GLU A 71 -32.67 4.57 59.39
CA GLU A 71 -32.70 4.06 60.77
C GLU A 71 -31.67 4.76 61.67
N ASP A 72 -30.45 4.96 61.18
CA ASP A 72 -29.39 5.70 61.88
C ASP A 72 -29.79 7.16 62.11
N ALA A 73 -30.39 7.82 61.12
CA ALA A 73 -30.89 9.19 61.26
C ALA A 73 -32.01 9.29 62.31
N LYS A 74 -32.90 8.30 62.37
CA LYS A 74 -33.95 8.21 63.39
C LYS A 74 -33.35 8.04 64.79
N ASN A 75 -32.37 7.14 64.95
CA ASN A 75 -31.70 6.91 66.23
C ASN A 75 -30.95 8.17 66.69
N HIS A 76 -30.26 8.85 65.78
CA HIS A 76 -29.59 10.11 66.07
C HIS A 76 -30.57 11.20 66.52
N ALA A 77 -31.75 11.29 65.90
CA ALA A 77 -32.80 12.22 66.34
C ALA A 77 -33.22 11.97 67.80
N TYR A 78 -33.36 10.70 68.20
CA TYR A 78 -33.65 10.31 69.58
C TYR A 78 -32.52 10.66 70.55
N ASP A 79 -31.26 10.49 70.15
CA ASP A 79 -30.11 10.83 70.98
C ASP A 79 -30.03 12.35 71.23
N VAL A 80 -30.22 13.15 70.18
CA VAL A 80 -30.24 14.62 70.25
C VAL A 80 -31.43 15.11 71.09
N PHE A 81 -32.59 14.50 70.92
CA PHE A 81 -33.78 14.81 71.72
C PHE A 81 -33.57 14.48 73.22
N ARG A 82 -32.96 13.34 73.53
CA ARG A 82 -32.62 12.94 74.90
C ARG A 82 -31.52 13.81 75.52
N ALA A 83 -30.63 14.35 74.70
CA ALA A 83 -29.66 15.38 75.08
C ALA A 83 -30.28 16.78 75.23
N CYS A 84 -31.61 16.89 75.11
CA CYS A 84 -32.40 18.10 75.32
C CYS A 84 -32.30 19.19 74.27
N HIS A 85 -31.76 18.85 73.11
CA HIS A 85 -31.79 19.68 71.92
C HIS A 85 -33.10 19.44 71.16
N THR A 86 -34.22 19.83 71.78
CA THR A 86 -35.59 19.46 71.35
C THR A 86 -35.89 19.82 69.89
N GLU A 87 -35.62 21.05 69.48
CA GLU A 87 -35.91 21.53 68.11
C GLU A 87 -34.99 20.87 67.07
N GLU A 88 -33.73 20.64 67.43
CA GLU A 88 -32.76 19.94 66.58
C GLU A 88 -33.14 18.46 66.41
N GLY A 89 -33.48 17.78 67.51
CA GLY A 89 -33.97 16.41 67.50
C GLY A 89 -35.24 16.28 66.65
N VAL A 90 -36.17 17.24 66.72
CA VAL A 90 -37.39 17.25 65.90
C VAL A 90 -37.08 17.48 64.42
N ALA A 91 -36.14 18.37 64.09
CA ALA A 91 -35.69 18.57 62.72
C ALA A 91 -35.06 17.29 62.15
N LEU A 92 -34.23 16.61 62.94
CA LEU A 92 -33.62 15.32 62.59
C LEU A 92 -34.67 14.21 62.44
N ALA A 93 -35.70 14.18 63.28
CA ALA A 93 -36.81 13.22 63.17
C ALA A 93 -37.59 13.42 61.86
N LYS A 94 -37.91 14.67 61.50
CA LYS A 94 -38.54 14.99 60.20
C LYS A 94 -37.65 14.60 59.03
N GLN A 95 -36.33 14.79 59.15
CA GLN A 95 -35.36 14.34 58.15
C GLN A 95 -35.34 12.81 58.02
N ALA A 96 -35.37 12.09 59.15
CA ALA A 96 -35.43 10.62 59.16
C ALA A 96 -36.72 10.10 58.51
N THR A 97 -37.87 10.71 58.81
CA THR A 97 -39.16 10.42 58.16
C THR A 97 -39.09 10.63 56.65
N ALA A 98 -38.53 11.76 56.19
CA ALA A 98 -38.36 12.04 54.77
C ALA A 98 -37.46 10.99 54.08
N LYS A 99 -36.33 10.62 54.72
CA LYS A 99 -35.44 9.57 54.23
C LYS A 99 -36.15 8.23 54.12
N ALA A 100 -36.87 7.80 55.17
CA ALA A 100 -37.60 6.54 55.21
C ALA A 100 -38.70 6.46 54.12
N ASN A 101 -39.45 7.55 53.93
CA ASN A 101 -40.48 7.62 52.90
C ASN A 101 -39.89 7.61 51.48
N ALA A 102 -38.73 8.26 51.28
CA ALA A 102 -38.03 8.34 50.01
C ALA A 102 -37.13 7.13 49.69
N LEU A 103 -37.15 6.08 50.51
CA LEU A 103 -36.30 4.91 50.31
C LEU A 103 -36.55 4.21 48.96
N CYS A 104 -35.44 3.77 48.38
CA CYS A 104 -35.34 3.15 47.07
C CYS A 104 -35.87 4.06 45.93
N PRO A 105 -35.37 5.31 45.79
CA PRO A 105 -35.71 6.10 44.61
C PRO A 105 -35.17 5.36 43.37
N PRO A 106 -35.86 5.41 42.21
CA PRO A 106 -35.32 4.83 40.99
C PRO A 106 -33.94 5.44 40.77
N LYS A 107 -32.91 4.57 40.72
CA LYS A 107 -31.54 4.97 40.43
C LYS A 107 -31.59 5.94 39.23
N PRO A 108 -30.96 7.13 39.29
CA PRO A 108 -30.92 8.02 38.13
C PRO A 108 -30.49 7.17 36.95
N THR A 109 -31.37 7.02 35.96
CA THR A 109 -31.01 6.37 34.71
C THR A 109 -29.78 7.11 34.21
N PRO A 110 -28.66 6.40 33.95
CA PRO A 110 -27.57 7.00 33.21
C PRO A 110 -28.18 7.69 31.99
N PRO A 111 -27.70 8.89 31.60
CA PRO A 111 -28.15 9.52 30.36
C PRO A 111 -28.14 8.44 29.25
N PRO A 112 -29.16 8.41 28.37
CA PRO A 112 -29.27 7.36 27.37
C PRO A 112 -27.91 7.24 26.68
N VAL A 113 -27.31 6.05 26.78
CA VAL A 113 -26.11 5.74 26.01
C VAL A 113 -26.55 5.88 24.56
N VAL A 114 -26.28 7.04 23.96
CA VAL A 114 -26.29 7.20 22.52
C VAL A 114 -25.42 6.06 22.04
N ALA A 115 -26.03 5.09 21.34
CA ALA A 115 -25.28 4.01 20.72
C ALA A 115 -24.06 4.67 20.06
N PRO A 116 -22.83 4.22 20.36
CA PRO A 116 -21.65 4.85 19.79
C PRO A 116 -21.91 4.98 18.30
N ALA A 117 -21.81 6.22 17.79
CA ALA A 117 -22.06 6.51 16.39
C ALA A 117 -21.39 5.40 15.57
N PRO A 118 -22.10 4.77 14.60
CA PRO A 118 -21.54 3.67 13.84
C PRO A 118 -20.14 4.09 13.41
N LYS A 119 -19.13 3.29 13.80
CA LYS A 119 -17.73 3.60 13.48
C LYS A 119 -17.69 3.99 11.99
N PRO A 120 -17.04 5.10 11.62
CA PRO A 120 -16.96 5.51 10.22
C PRO A 120 -16.55 4.29 9.41
N VAL A 121 -17.39 3.88 8.45
CA VAL A 121 -17.04 2.76 7.57
C VAL A 121 -15.72 3.16 6.90
N PRO A 122 -14.66 2.32 6.98
CA PRO A 122 -13.39 2.64 6.35
C PRO A 122 -13.64 3.01 4.89
N PRO A 123 -13.01 4.08 4.37
CA PRO A 123 -13.16 4.42 2.96
C PRO A 123 -12.74 3.21 2.11
N PRO A 124 -13.46 2.93 0.99
CA PRO A 124 -13.13 1.79 0.14
C PRO A 124 -11.67 1.90 -0.36
N PRO A 125 -10.93 0.79 -0.45
CA PRO A 125 -9.56 0.82 -0.94
C PRO A 125 -9.51 1.31 -2.40
N PRO A 126 -8.49 2.09 -2.79
CA PRO A 126 -8.35 2.57 -4.16
C PRO A 126 -8.11 1.40 -5.13
N PRO A 127 -8.57 1.52 -6.39
CA PRO A 127 -8.32 0.51 -7.40
C PRO A 127 -6.85 0.48 -7.82
N ILE A 128 -6.34 -0.72 -8.09
CA ILE A 128 -4.99 -0.96 -8.62
C ILE A 128 -5.15 -1.63 -9.98
N SER A 129 -4.41 -1.19 -10.99
CA SER A 129 -4.40 -1.81 -12.31
C SER A 129 -2.99 -2.19 -12.73
N SER A 130 -2.88 -3.29 -13.47
CA SER A 130 -1.67 -3.73 -14.17
C SER A 130 -2.03 -3.93 -15.63
N PHE A 131 -1.19 -3.43 -16.53
CA PHE A 131 -1.42 -3.54 -17.96
C PHE A 131 -0.10 -3.78 -18.68
N THR A 132 -0.01 -4.88 -19.41
CA THR A 132 1.21 -5.31 -20.10
C THR A 132 0.91 -5.80 -21.51
N VAL A 133 1.95 -5.77 -22.35
CA VAL A 133 1.95 -6.29 -23.72
C VAL A 133 2.97 -7.42 -23.82
N THR A 134 2.66 -8.46 -24.59
CA THR A 134 3.61 -9.56 -24.80
C THR A 134 4.86 -9.13 -25.57
N ARG A 135 4.74 -8.14 -26.45
CA ARG A 135 5.85 -7.51 -27.18
C ARG A 135 5.63 -6.01 -27.26
N ALA A 136 6.67 -5.24 -26.98
CA ALA A 136 6.63 -3.78 -27.10
C ALA A 136 6.79 -3.31 -28.56
N THR A 137 7.38 -4.14 -29.43
CA THR A 137 7.61 -3.81 -30.85
C THR A 137 7.12 -4.95 -31.74
N VAL A 138 6.37 -4.63 -32.79
CA VAL A 138 5.82 -5.57 -33.78
C VAL A 138 5.92 -4.99 -35.19
N THR A 139 5.96 -5.84 -36.21
CA THR A 139 5.87 -5.40 -37.61
C THR A 139 4.41 -5.16 -37.98
N LYS A 140 4.13 -4.25 -38.93
CA LYS A 140 2.76 -4.00 -39.42
C LYS A 140 2.07 -5.30 -39.83
N GLY A 141 0.90 -5.55 -39.25
CA GLY A 141 0.09 -6.75 -39.49
C GLY A 141 0.35 -7.92 -38.55
N GLU A 142 1.33 -7.82 -37.65
CA GLU A 142 1.56 -8.84 -36.63
C GLU A 142 0.66 -8.64 -35.40
N PRO A 143 0.07 -9.72 -34.86
CA PRO A 143 -0.72 -9.63 -33.64
C PRO A 143 0.17 -9.46 -32.40
N VAL A 144 -0.29 -8.63 -31.48
CA VAL A 144 0.23 -8.51 -30.11
C VAL A 144 -0.87 -8.89 -29.12
N THR A 145 -0.50 -9.44 -27.97
CA THR A 145 -1.46 -9.74 -26.89
C THR A 145 -1.33 -8.70 -25.79
N LEU A 146 -2.46 -8.08 -25.46
CA LEU A 146 -2.65 -7.22 -24.30
C LEU A 146 -3.08 -8.09 -23.12
N VAL A 147 -2.51 -7.87 -21.94
CA VAL A 147 -2.86 -8.57 -20.70
C VAL A 147 -3.09 -7.55 -19.61
N TRP A 148 -4.23 -7.63 -18.94
CA TRP A 148 -4.57 -6.74 -17.84
C TRP A 148 -5.12 -7.47 -16.62
N SER A 149 -4.91 -6.84 -15.47
CA SER A 149 -5.57 -7.20 -14.23
C SER A 149 -5.82 -5.97 -13.38
N SER A 150 -6.87 -6.02 -12.56
CA SER A 150 -7.19 -4.97 -11.60
C SER A 150 -7.71 -5.54 -10.29
N GLN A 151 -7.50 -4.77 -9.22
CA GLN A 151 -7.98 -5.04 -7.87
C GLN A 151 -8.81 -3.84 -7.39
N ASN A 152 -9.88 -4.10 -6.61
CA ASN A 152 -10.82 -3.09 -6.10
C ASN A 152 -11.50 -2.25 -7.20
N ALA A 153 -11.49 -2.71 -8.45
CA ALA A 153 -12.20 -2.11 -9.57
C ALA A 153 -13.46 -2.93 -9.91
N SER A 154 -14.55 -2.25 -10.24
CA SER A 154 -15.81 -2.85 -10.68
C SER A 154 -16.02 -2.75 -12.18
N ARG A 155 -15.31 -1.85 -12.86
CA ARG A 155 -15.40 -1.64 -14.32
C ARG A 155 -14.05 -1.19 -14.86
N CYS A 156 -13.65 -1.74 -16.00
CA CYS A 156 -12.47 -1.31 -16.74
C CYS A 156 -12.82 -0.98 -18.20
N ASP A 157 -12.04 -0.09 -18.81
CA ASP A 157 -12.16 0.35 -20.20
C ASP A 157 -10.75 0.45 -20.81
N ILE A 158 -10.57 -0.08 -22.02
CA ILE A 158 -9.29 0.02 -22.74
C ILE A 158 -9.47 0.90 -23.98
N GLN A 159 -8.62 1.91 -24.09
CA GLN A 159 -8.56 2.80 -25.25
C GLN A 159 -7.19 2.70 -25.93
N PRO A 160 -7.08 2.94 -27.24
CA PRO A 160 -8.16 3.21 -28.19
C PRO A 160 -8.86 1.93 -28.71
N GLY A 161 -10.12 2.04 -29.10
CA GLY A 161 -10.82 1.08 -29.98
C GLY A 161 -11.36 -0.22 -29.35
N ILE A 162 -11.10 -0.49 -28.07
CA ILE A 162 -11.53 -1.74 -27.41
C ILE A 162 -12.80 -1.51 -26.57
N GLY A 163 -12.81 -0.47 -25.74
CA GLY A 163 -13.93 -0.14 -24.87
C GLY A 163 -13.97 -0.96 -23.60
N VAL A 164 -15.19 -1.25 -23.12
CA VAL A 164 -15.41 -1.85 -21.79
C VAL A 164 -14.94 -3.30 -21.75
N VAL A 165 -14.13 -3.61 -20.74
CA VAL A 165 -13.60 -4.95 -20.50
C VAL A 165 -13.82 -5.39 -19.05
N GLU A 166 -13.77 -6.70 -18.84
CA GLU A 166 -13.74 -7.28 -17.50
C GLU A 166 -12.52 -6.80 -16.70
N PRO A 167 -12.57 -6.77 -15.36
CA PRO A 167 -11.46 -6.32 -14.50
C PRO A 167 -10.14 -7.07 -14.72
N GLN A 168 -10.17 -8.26 -15.32
CA GLN A 168 -9.00 -9.07 -15.65
C GLN A 168 -9.23 -9.77 -16.99
N GLY A 169 -8.18 -9.92 -17.80
CA GLY A 169 -8.29 -10.60 -19.08
C GLY A 169 -7.06 -10.48 -19.96
N SER A 170 -7.16 -11.06 -21.14
CA SER A 170 -6.20 -10.90 -22.22
C SER A 170 -6.92 -10.82 -23.56
N MET A 171 -6.34 -10.08 -24.51
CA MET A 171 -6.90 -9.93 -25.84
C MET A 171 -5.80 -9.71 -26.87
N SER A 172 -5.97 -10.29 -28.05
CA SER A 172 -5.07 -10.06 -29.18
C SER A 172 -5.57 -8.90 -30.05
N VAL A 173 -4.65 -8.00 -30.41
CA VAL A 173 -4.89 -6.84 -31.27
C VAL A 173 -3.81 -6.75 -32.35
N VAL A 174 -4.14 -6.11 -33.48
CA VAL A 174 -3.21 -5.86 -34.59
C VAL A 174 -3.14 -4.35 -34.84
N PRO A 175 -2.23 -3.63 -34.17
CA PRO A 175 -2.09 -2.19 -34.39
C PRO A 175 -1.47 -1.92 -35.77
N GLU A 176 -2.04 -0.97 -36.52
CA GLU A 176 -1.49 -0.55 -37.83
C GLU A 176 -0.39 0.51 -37.70
N GLU A 177 -0.39 1.24 -36.59
CA GLU A 177 0.51 2.34 -36.27
C GLU A 177 0.92 2.29 -34.79
N ASN A 178 1.93 3.06 -34.41
CA ASN A 178 2.36 3.21 -33.02
C ASN A 178 1.17 3.59 -32.12
N THR A 179 0.74 2.67 -31.28
CA THR A 179 -0.47 2.83 -30.47
C THR A 179 -0.13 2.65 -29.01
N THR A 180 -0.51 3.63 -28.19
CA THR A 180 -0.48 3.51 -26.73
C THR A 180 -1.87 3.10 -26.27
N TYR A 181 -1.97 1.89 -25.72
CA TYR A 181 -3.20 1.44 -25.09
C TYR A 181 -3.22 1.91 -23.64
N THR A 182 -4.37 2.40 -23.18
CA THR A 182 -4.61 2.88 -21.82
C THR A 182 -5.79 2.12 -21.22
N LEU A 183 -5.51 1.39 -20.15
CA LEU A 183 -6.50 0.74 -19.30
C LEU A 183 -6.93 1.74 -18.21
N SER A 184 -8.22 2.05 -18.14
CA SER A 184 -8.84 2.87 -17.10
C SER A 184 -9.80 2.01 -16.29
N CYS A 185 -9.54 1.87 -14.98
CA CYS A 185 -10.37 1.07 -14.09
C CYS A 185 -10.96 1.95 -12.97
N SER A 186 -12.24 1.75 -12.67
CA SER A 186 -12.99 2.49 -11.65
C SER A 186 -13.58 1.56 -10.60
N GLY A 187 -13.60 2.00 -9.34
CA GLY A 187 -14.21 1.29 -8.22
C GLY A 187 -14.68 2.25 -7.14
N ALA A 188 -15.21 1.72 -6.03
CA ALA A 188 -15.74 2.54 -4.93
C ALA A 188 -14.67 3.44 -4.27
N GLY A 189 -13.39 3.08 -4.39
CA GLY A 189 -12.25 3.85 -3.88
C GLY A 189 -11.64 4.85 -4.87
N GLY A 190 -12.26 5.07 -6.04
CA GLY A 190 -11.80 6.03 -7.05
C GLY A 190 -11.49 5.39 -8.41
N THR A 191 -10.50 5.94 -9.11
CA THR A 191 -10.10 5.48 -10.45
C THR A 191 -8.59 5.31 -10.54
N THR A 192 -8.14 4.45 -11.44
CA THR A 192 -6.73 4.20 -11.72
C THR A 192 -6.52 4.00 -13.21
N GLN A 193 -5.31 4.27 -13.69
CA GLN A 193 -4.94 4.12 -15.08
C GLN A 193 -3.58 3.43 -15.22
N SER A 194 -3.44 2.63 -16.27
CA SER A 194 -2.17 2.03 -16.68
C SER A 194 -2.09 2.03 -18.19
N SER A 195 -0.90 2.23 -18.74
CA SER A 195 -0.70 2.26 -20.20
C SER A 195 0.38 1.30 -20.64
N ALA A 196 0.22 0.75 -21.84
CA ALA A 196 1.19 -0.09 -22.51
C ALA A 196 1.35 0.42 -23.94
N LYS A 197 2.60 0.74 -24.32
CA LYS A 197 2.93 1.23 -25.65
C LYS A 197 3.28 0.06 -26.55
N VAL A 198 2.67 0.03 -27.74
CA VAL A 198 3.04 -0.88 -28.82
C VAL A 198 3.60 -0.07 -29.97
N GLU A 199 4.85 -0.33 -30.31
CA GLU A 199 5.53 0.27 -31.44
C GLU A 199 5.39 -0.63 -32.66
N VAL A 200 4.77 -0.10 -33.71
CA VAL A 200 4.72 -0.73 -35.02
C VAL A 200 5.97 -0.30 -35.76
N ALA A 201 6.97 -1.17 -35.75
CA ALA A 201 8.16 -0.97 -36.55
C ALA A 201 7.74 -0.95 -38.03
N ALA A 202 8.18 0.07 -38.74
CA ALA A 202 8.12 0.05 -40.20
C ALA A 202 8.83 -1.24 -40.67
N PRO A 203 8.31 -1.93 -41.70
CA PRO A 203 9.07 -3.00 -42.32
C PRO A 203 10.44 -2.41 -42.67
N VAL A 204 11.51 -3.06 -42.22
CA VAL A 204 12.87 -2.65 -42.57
C VAL A 204 12.94 -2.74 -44.09
N VAL A 205 12.77 -1.60 -44.77
CA VAL A 205 12.96 -1.51 -46.21
C VAL A 205 14.44 -1.76 -46.41
N ARG A 206 14.81 -3.00 -46.72
CA ARG A 206 16.16 -3.36 -47.14
C ARG A 206 16.44 -2.48 -48.35
N GLN A 207 17.26 -1.44 -48.16
CA GLN A 207 17.60 -0.54 -49.25
C GLN A 207 18.39 -1.36 -50.26
N LYS A 208 17.76 -1.67 -51.38
CA LYS A 208 18.38 -2.40 -52.48
C LYS A 208 19.63 -1.65 -52.94
N LEU A 209 20.71 -2.38 -53.22
CA LEU A 209 21.92 -1.77 -53.79
C LEU A 209 21.55 -1.24 -55.17
N SER A 210 21.68 0.07 -55.38
CA SER A 210 21.43 0.67 -56.70
C SER A 210 22.46 0.16 -57.71
N PRO A 211 22.12 0.11 -59.02
CA PRO A 211 23.08 -0.32 -60.04
C PRO A 211 24.36 0.50 -59.98
N GLU A 212 24.31 1.82 -59.85
CA GLU A 212 25.51 2.67 -59.72
C GLU A 212 26.45 2.24 -58.58
N LYS A 213 25.90 1.76 -57.46
CA LYS A 213 26.69 1.26 -56.34
C LYS A 213 27.25 -0.14 -56.61
N LEU A 214 26.49 -1.04 -57.24
CA LEU A 214 26.99 -2.37 -57.59
C LEU A 214 28.10 -2.30 -58.65
N CYS A 215 27.93 -1.45 -59.66
CA CYS A 215 28.81 -1.35 -60.84
C CYS A 215 30.03 -0.46 -60.62
N SER A 216 30.20 0.06 -59.41
CA SER A 216 31.44 0.67 -58.93
C SER A 216 32.10 -0.27 -57.93
N PRO A 217 33.42 -0.19 -57.71
CA PRO A 217 34.08 -1.02 -56.70
C PRO A 217 33.43 -0.83 -55.34
N SER A 218 32.60 -1.79 -54.94
CA SER A 218 31.87 -1.77 -53.67
C SER A 218 32.74 -2.42 -52.63
N VAL A 219 33.12 -1.69 -51.60
CA VAL A 219 33.87 -2.25 -50.46
C VAL A 219 32.89 -2.62 -49.37
N ILE A 220 32.94 -3.88 -48.93
CA ILE A 220 32.29 -4.32 -47.69
C ILE A 220 33.39 -4.53 -46.66
N ASP A 221 33.28 -3.80 -45.55
CA ASP A 221 34.09 -4.05 -44.36
C ASP A 221 33.55 -5.29 -43.63
N ILE A 222 33.98 -6.47 -44.11
CA ILE A 222 33.72 -7.75 -43.44
C ILE A 222 34.88 -8.03 -42.49
N GLN A 223 34.59 -8.02 -41.20
CA GLN A 223 35.57 -8.42 -40.20
C GLN A 223 35.53 -9.93 -40.01
N PHE A 224 36.66 -10.56 -40.24
CA PHE A 224 36.89 -11.96 -39.96
C PHE A 224 37.64 -12.11 -38.65
N ASP A 225 37.33 -13.17 -37.91
CA ASP A 225 38.15 -13.56 -36.76
C ASP A 225 39.58 -13.90 -37.20
N PHE A 226 40.51 -13.85 -36.24
CA PHE A 226 41.90 -14.19 -36.46
C PHE A 226 42.02 -15.58 -37.09
N ASP A 227 42.71 -15.65 -38.23
CA ASP A 227 42.93 -16.87 -39.02
C ASP A 227 41.64 -17.62 -39.42
N LYS A 228 40.53 -16.89 -39.59
CA LYS A 228 39.27 -17.46 -40.09
C LYS A 228 38.83 -16.84 -41.41
N ALA A 229 38.08 -17.63 -42.18
CA ALA A 229 37.42 -17.22 -43.42
C ALA A 229 35.88 -17.25 -43.31
N ASP A 230 35.33 -17.68 -42.18
CA ASP A 230 33.88 -17.78 -41.99
C ASP A 230 33.22 -16.40 -41.94
N ILE A 231 32.12 -16.24 -42.66
CA ILE A 231 31.32 -15.02 -42.67
C ILE A 231 30.38 -15.03 -41.47
N LYS A 232 30.48 -14.01 -40.61
CA LYS A 232 29.61 -13.88 -39.44
C LYS A 232 28.17 -13.47 -39.84
N PRO A 233 27.15 -13.90 -39.09
CA PRO A 233 25.74 -13.57 -39.39
C PRO A 233 25.46 -12.07 -39.56
N GLN A 234 26.17 -11.21 -38.81
CA GLN A 234 26.02 -9.76 -38.88
C GLN A 234 26.35 -9.15 -40.27
N TYR A 235 27.06 -9.87 -41.13
CA TYR A 235 27.41 -9.41 -42.48
C TYR A 235 26.46 -9.94 -43.57
N TYR A 236 25.56 -10.86 -43.23
CA TYR A 236 24.64 -11.44 -44.21
C TYR A 236 23.70 -10.41 -44.81
N ASP A 237 23.24 -9.41 -44.06
CA ASP A 237 22.38 -8.36 -44.61
C ASP A 237 23.07 -7.51 -45.67
N GLU A 238 24.39 -7.28 -45.56
CA GLU A 238 25.14 -6.51 -46.55
C GLU A 238 25.44 -7.36 -47.80
N LEU A 239 25.78 -8.64 -47.60
CA LEU A 239 25.95 -9.60 -48.69
C LEU A 239 24.63 -9.88 -49.42
N ASP A 240 23.51 -9.86 -48.71
CA ASP A 240 22.19 -10.04 -49.28
C ASP A 240 21.87 -8.93 -50.30
N LYS A 241 22.28 -7.69 -50.02
CA LYS A 241 22.12 -6.57 -50.97
C LYS A 241 22.88 -6.81 -52.28
N TRP A 242 24.08 -7.39 -52.21
CA TRP A 242 24.84 -7.77 -53.40
C TRP A 242 24.16 -8.91 -54.16
N GLY A 243 23.72 -9.96 -53.45
CA GLY A 243 23.02 -11.09 -54.05
C GLY A 243 21.73 -10.67 -54.75
N GLU A 244 20.90 -9.87 -54.09
CA GLU A 244 19.67 -9.30 -54.65
C GLU A 244 19.95 -8.43 -55.89
N ALA A 245 20.99 -7.60 -55.85
CA ALA A 245 21.37 -6.77 -56.98
C ALA A 245 21.90 -7.62 -58.15
N LEU A 246 22.72 -8.63 -57.91
CA LEU A 246 23.22 -9.56 -58.94
C LEU A 246 22.09 -10.38 -59.58
N LYS A 247 20.99 -10.64 -58.86
CA LYS A 247 19.77 -11.22 -59.44
C LYS A 247 19.02 -10.23 -60.33
N GLU A 248 18.91 -8.97 -59.91
CA GLU A 248 18.25 -7.93 -60.69
C GLU A 248 19.01 -7.57 -61.98
N PHE A 249 20.34 -7.61 -61.94
CA PHE A 249 21.20 -7.30 -63.06
C PHE A 249 21.87 -8.57 -63.59
N PRO A 250 21.17 -9.42 -64.36
CA PRO A 250 21.68 -10.73 -64.79
C PRO A 250 22.91 -10.66 -65.71
N LYS A 251 23.17 -9.50 -66.32
CA LYS A 251 24.37 -9.25 -67.14
C LYS A 251 25.59 -8.82 -66.32
N ALA A 252 25.40 -8.41 -65.06
CA ALA A 252 26.50 -7.99 -64.22
C ALA A 252 27.44 -9.17 -63.94
N LYS A 253 28.73 -8.96 -64.16
CA LYS A 253 29.80 -9.95 -63.95
C LYS A 253 30.97 -9.29 -63.22
N GLY A 254 31.72 -10.04 -62.43
CA GLY A 254 32.77 -9.41 -61.64
C GLY A 254 33.64 -10.33 -60.81
N THR A 255 34.45 -9.69 -59.97
CA THR A 255 35.39 -10.35 -59.07
C THR A 255 35.12 -9.92 -57.63
N VAL A 256 35.02 -10.89 -56.73
CA VAL A 256 35.12 -10.66 -55.28
C VAL A 256 36.60 -10.73 -54.91
N GLU A 257 37.11 -9.65 -54.37
CA GLU A 257 38.52 -9.45 -54.05
C GLU A 257 38.72 -9.44 -52.53
N GLY A 258 39.61 -10.30 -52.05
CA GLY A 258 39.94 -10.41 -50.63
C GLY A 258 41.29 -9.77 -50.30
N TYR A 259 41.34 -9.08 -49.15
CA TYR A 259 42.55 -8.41 -48.67
C TYR A 259 42.79 -8.70 -47.19
N THR A 260 44.06 -8.70 -46.78
CA THR A 260 44.49 -8.82 -45.38
C THR A 260 45.28 -7.58 -44.94
N ASP A 261 45.56 -7.51 -43.65
CA ASP A 261 46.64 -6.65 -43.16
C ASP A 261 47.99 -7.34 -43.35
N ASN A 262 49.07 -6.73 -42.84
CA ASN A 262 50.43 -7.24 -42.94
C ASN A 262 50.84 -8.20 -41.81
N VAL A 263 49.89 -8.72 -41.02
CA VAL A 263 50.20 -9.64 -39.93
C VAL A 263 50.22 -11.06 -40.48
N GLY A 264 51.33 -11.77 -40.27
CA GLY A 264 51.53 -13.13 -40.79
C GLY A 264 52.52 -13.18 -41.94
N THR A 265 52.58 -14.33 -42.62
CA THR A 265 53.42 -14.47 -43.82
C THR A 265 52.61 -14.12 -45.07
N ARG A 266 53.26 -13.56 -46.08
CA ARG A 266 52.62 -13.29 -47.37
C ARG A 266 51.89 -14.52 -47.94
N ALA A 267 52.51 -15.69 -47.91
CA ALA A 267 51.90 -16.93 -48.41
C ALA A 267 50.60 -17.29 -47.65
N HIS A 268 50.61 -17.11 -46.33
CA HIS A 268 49.43 -17.30 -45.49
C HIS A 268 48.33 -16.28 -45.82
N ASN A 269 48.68 -15.00 -45.91
CA ASN A 269 47.76 -13.91 -46.22
C ASN A 269 47.13 -14.04 -47.61
N MET A 270 47.89 -14.52 -48.60
CA MET A 270 47.36 -14.87 -49.93
C MET A 270 46.32 -15.99 -49.86
N LYS A 271 46.59 -17.07 -49.11
CA LYS A 271 45.65 -18.17 -48.94
C LYS A 271 44.38 -17.71 -48.20
N LEU A 272 44.55 -16.96 -47.11
CA LEU A 272 43.45 -16.50 -46.27
C LEU A 272 42.52 -15.53 -47.01
N SER A 273 43.09 -14.56 -47.74
CA SER A 273 42.29 -13.65 -48.58
C SER A 273 41.54 -14.37 -49.70
N GLN A 274 42.16 -15.37 -50.33
CA GLN A 274 41.52 -16.19 -51.37
C GLN A 274 40.31 -16.94 -50.79
N GLN A 275 40.49 -17.62 -49.66
CA GLN A 275 39.42 -18.37 -48.98
C GLN A 275 38.25 -17.46 -48.57
N ARG A 276 38.54 -16.25 -48.08
CA ARG A 276 37.50 -15.27 -47.73
C ARG A 276 36.69 -14.82 -48.96
N ALA A 277 37.37 -14.53 -50.06
CA ALA A 277 36.70 -14.17 -51.31
C ALA A 277 35.85 -15.33 -51.87
N GLU A 278 36.36 -16.56 -51.78
CA GLU A 278 35.64 -17.77 -52.17
C GLU A 278 34.40 -18.03 -51.33
N ASN A 279 34.48 -17.84 -50.00
CA ASN A 279 33.33 -17.98 -49.11
C ASN A 279 32.24 -16.96 -49.44
N VAL A 280 32.61 -15.71 -49.73
CA VAL A 280 31.65 -14.67 -50.16
C VAL A 280 31.03 -15.02 -51.51
N ARG A 281 31.83 -15.43 -52.50
CA ARG A 281 31.32 -15.92 -53.79
C ARG A 281 30.34 -17.07 -53.61
N THR A 282 30.71 -18.08 -52.82
CA THR A 282 29.90 -19.27 -52.56
C THR A 282 28.57 -18.88 -51.91
N TYR A 283 28.59 -17.99 -50.92
CA TYR A 283 27.38 -17.45 -50.32
C TYR A 283 26.44 -16.81 -51.35
N LEU A 284 26.99 -15.97 -52.25
CA LEU A 284 26.19 -15.31 -53.29
C LEU A 284 25.62 -16.30 -54.30
N VAL A 285 26.40 -17.29 -54.73
CA VAL A 285 25.97 -18.34 -55.66
C VAL A 285 24.88 -19.21 -55.02
N ASP A 286 25.13 -19.76 -53.84
CA ASP A 286 24.26 -20.76 -53.23
C ASP A 286 22.95 -20.15 -52.72
N LYS A 287 23.02 -18.99 -52.04
CA LYS A 287 21.81 -18.37 -51.45
C LYS A 287 20.92 -17.70 -52.50
N PHE A 288 21.51 -17.09 -53.53
CA PHE A 288 20.77 -16.29 -54.51
C PHE A 288 20.60 -16.97 -55.87
N GLY A 289 21.25 -18.11 -56.10
CA GLY A 289 21.21 -18.84 -57.37
C GLY A 289 21.89 -18.07 -58.50
N ILE A 290 22.97 -17.34 -58.20
CA ILE A 290 23.73 -16.63 -59.23
C ILE A 290 24.59 -17.63 -59.99
N ASP A 291 24.61 -17.51 -61.32
CA ASP A 291 25.48 -18.32 -62.17
C ASP A 291 26.95 -18.24 -61.70
N PRO A 292 27.60 -19.37 -61.35
CA PRO A 292 28.98 -19.42 -60.89
C PRO A 292 29.98 -18.75 -61.84
N ASP A 293 29.70 -18.69 -63.14
CA ASP A 293 30.59 -18.10 -64.15
C ASP A 293 30.56 -16.57 -64.15
N ARG A 294 29.55 -15.96 -63.52
CA ARG A 294 29.43 -14.49 -63.42
C ARG A 294 30.29 -13.88 -62.33
N ILE A 295 30.68 -14.67 -61.33
CA ILE A 295 31.41 -14.20 -60.16
C ILE A 295 32.71 -14.99 -60.05
N SER A 296 33.85 -14.31 -60.08
CA SER A 296 35.14 -14.91 -59.72
C SER A 296 35.56 -14.46 -58.32
N ALA A 297 36.49 -15.18 -57.70
CA ALA A 297 37.03 -14.87 -56.38
C ALA A 297 38.56 -14.80 -56.44
N LYS A 298 39.16 -13.73 -55.89
CA LYS A 298 40.61 -13.51 -55.93
C LYS A 298 41.14 -12.93 -54.62
N GLY A 299 42.11 -13.60 -54.02
CA GLY A 299 42.89 -13.11 -52.89
C GLY A 299 44.08 -12.29 -53.34
N PHE A 300 44.28 -11.13 -52.71
CA PHE A 300 45.43 -10.25 -52.92
C PHE A 300 46.35 -10.18 -51.69
N GLY A 301 46.02 -10.89 -50.62
CA GLY A 301 46.76 -10.86 -49.36
C GLY A 301 46.97 -9.43 -48.87
N GLU A 302 48.20 -9.11 -48.50
CA GLU A 302 48.62 -7.82 -47.97
C GLU A 302 49.17 -6.86 -49.04
N ASP A 303 49.18 -7.27 -50.31
CA ASP A 303 49.92 -6.59 -51.39
C ASP A 303 49.26 -5.25 -51.82
N GLN A 304 47.99 -5.01 -51.44
CA GLN A 304 47.24 -3.80 -51.81
C GLN A 304 46.56 -3.14 -50.59
N PRO A 305 47.35 -2.54 -49.68
CA PRO A 305 46.82 -1.83 -48.53
C PRO A 305 46.20 -0.50 -48.95
N ILE A 306 45.05 -0.17 -48.36
CA ILE A 306 44.37 1.13 -48.52
C ILE A 306 44.63 2.07 -47.33
N ALA A 307 45.20 1.54 -46.25
CA ALA A 307 45.52 2.27 -45.05
C ALA A 307 46.85 1.79 -44.44
N SER A 308 47.36 2.56 -43.47
CA SER A 308 48.63 2.25 -42.81
C SER A 308 48.55 0.97 -42.00
N ASN A 309 49.37 -0.03 -42.34
CA ASN A 309 49.53 -1.25 -41.56
C ASN A 309 50.20 -1.04 -40.19
N LYS A 310 50.75 0.16 -39.93
CA LYS A 310 51.38 0.49 -38.65
C LYS A 310 50.37 0.66 -37.51
N THR A 311 49.13 1.07 -37.80
CA THR A 311 48.10 1.30 -36.79
C THR A 311 47.07 0.18 -36.78
N ALA A 312 46.48 -0.09 -35.61
CA ALA A 312 45.42 -1.10 -35.51
C ALA A 312 44.20 -0.73 -36.39
N ALA A 313 43.86 0.57 -36.45
CA ALA A 313 42.77 1.07 -37.29
C ALA A 313 43.07 0.88 -38.80
N GLY A 314 44.29 1.18 -39.26
CA GLY A 314 44.63 0.98 -40.66
C GLY A 314 44.72 -0.50 -41.05
N ARG A 315 45.20 -1.36 -40.15
CA ARG A 315 45.12 -2.83 -40.34
C ARG A 315 43.68 -3.31 -40.47
N GLN A 316 42.76 -2.79 -39.65
CA GLN A 316 41.33 -3.10 -39.77
C GLN A 316 40.78 -2.72 -41.16
N GLN A 317 41.12 -1.54 -41.67
CA GLN A 317 40.68 -1.11 -43.01
C GLN A 317 41.27 -1.97 -44.14
N ASN A 318 42.48 -2.51 -43.96
CA ASN A 318 43.09 -3.40 -44.95
C ASN A 318 42.44 -4.79 -45.00
N ARG A 319 41.87 -5.28 -43.88
CA ARG A 319 41.10 -6.53 -43.81
C ARG A 319 39.70 -6.33 -44.38
N ARG A 320 39.56 -6.34 -45.71
CA ARG A 320 38.31 -6.02 -46.41
C ARG A 320 37.98 -7.01 -47.52
N ILE A 321 36.71 -7.00 -47.93
CA ILE A 321 36.23 -7.60 -49.19
C ILE A 321 35.79 -6.47 -50.12
N GLN A 322 36.18 -6.56 -51.39
CA GLN A 322 35.76 -5.61 -52.42
C GLN A 322 35.11 -6.35 -53.58
N GLY A 323 34.06 -5.78 -54.15
CA GLY A 323 33.34 -6.31 -55.29
C GLY A 323 33.60 -5.41 -56.46
N ASN A 324 34.26 -5.94 -57.48
CA ASN A 324 34.50 -5.24 -58.72
C ASN A 324 33.59 -5.85 -59.78
N PHE A 325 32.36 -5.35 -59.85
CA PHE A 325 31.37 -5.79 -60.82
C PHE A 325 31.23 -4.78 -61.95
N ILE A 326 31.12 -5.30 -63.16
CA ILE A 326 30.86 -4.54 -64.37
C ILE A 326 29.43 -4.85 -64.76
N CYS A 327 28.63 -3.80 -64.95
CA CYS A 327 27.26 -3.92 -65.43
C CYS A 327 27.22 -3.39 -66.86
N GLU A 328 27.03 -4.31 -67.81
CA GLU A 328 26.83 -4.02 -69.23
C GLU A 328 25.34 -4.18 -69.60
#